data_AF-A0A194VW63-F1
#
_entry.id   AF-A0A194VW63-F1
#
_cell.length_a   1.000
_cell.length_b   1.000
_cell.length_c   1.000
_cell.angle_alpha   90.00
_cell.angle_beta   90.00
_cell.angle_gamma   90.00
#
_symmetry.space_group_name_H-M   'P 1'
#
loop_
_entity.id
_entity.type
_entity.pdbx_description
1 polymer ?
#
loop_
_entity_poly.entity_id
_entity_poly.type
_entity_poly.pdbx_seq_one_letter_code
_entity_poly.pdbx_strand_id
1 'polypeptide(L)'
;MRINFSQAINGIGTVIAPVLGSYVFFDFGDNKALQNVQWVYLAIACFVFILAFAFFMSKIPEITDADMEFQANESNAPAVSSKPLIKQYRLFHASFAQFSYTASQVAIASYFINYATETRANTSSALGSQFLAGAQGVFAIGRFIGVGLMHRVKPRIVFGIYLTMCIVFVGPSITQRGNIGMSMLYVTMFFESICFPTIVALGMRGLGRHTKRGSGFIIAGVMGGACGPPLTGAVADMHSTALAMVVPMAFFIATWTYALAVNFLPSYRDMADAFTETEVGLRGHHEGVAEEGSLGYEDKGVLTEQKENGS
;
A
#
# COMPACT_ATOMS: atom_id res chain seq x y z
N MET A 1 10.48 2.77 -2.86
CA MET A 1 10.99 2.34 -1.54
C MET A 1 10.37 3.10 -0.38
N ARG A 2 10.27 4.44 -0.41
CA ARG A 2 9.69 5.26 0.68
C ARG A 2 8.35 4.73 1.22
N ILE A 3 7.41 4.37 0.33
CA ILE A 3 6.08 3.82 0.70
C ILE A 3 6.22 2.51 1.49
N ASN A 4 7.02 1.56 0.99
CA ASN A 4 7.23 0.27 1.66
C ASN A 4 7.86 0.43 3.05
N PHE A 5 8.84 1.33 3.20
CA PHE A 5 9.49 1.61 4.50
C PHE A 5 8.52 2.24 5.51
N SER A 6 7.73 3.23 5.09
CA SER A 6 6.67 3.81 5.93
C SER A 6 5.67 2.75 6.39
N GLN A 7 5.28 1.83 5.50
CA GLN A 7 4.39 0.73 5.85
C GLN A 7 5.05 -0.32 6.78
N ALA A 8 6.38 -0.48 6.74
CA ALA A 8 7.09 -1.34 7.69
C ALA A 8 6.96 -0.81 9.13
N ILE A 9 7.10 0.52 9.31
CA ILE A 9 6.86 1.18 10.59
C ILE A 9 5.39 1.02 11.03
N ASN A 10 4.44 1.15 10.11
CA ASN A 10 3.03 0.84 10.41
C ASN A 10 2.84 -0.61 10.91
N GLY A 11 3.61 -1.56 10.36
CA GLY A 11 3.61 -2.96 10.81
C GLY A 11 3.96 -3.13 12.29
N ILE A 12 4.83 -2.28 12.85
CA ILE A 12 5.13 -2.27 14.29
C ILE A 12 3.85 -1.98 15.09
N GLY A 13 3.09 -0.97 14.68
CA GLY A 13 1.82 -0.61 15.31
C GLY A 13 0.82 -1.76 15.30
N THR A 14 0.73 -2.52 14.20
CA THR A 14 -0.20 -3.66 14.09
C THR A 14 0.14 -4.82 15.03
N VAL A 15 1.39 -4.95 15.48
CA VAL A 15 1.82 -5.98 16.42
C VAL A 15 1.72 -5.49 17.87
N ILE A 16 2.11 -4.24 18.13
CA ILE A 16 2.10 -3.68 19.49
C ILE A 16 0.67 -3.38 19.97
N ALA A 17 -0.21 -2.89 19.08
CA ALA A 17 -1.54 -2.45 19.49
C ALA A 17 -2.42 -3.58 20.09
N PRO A 18 -2.50 -4.80 19.52
CA PRO A 18 -3.24 -5.90 20.15
C PRO A 18 -2.68 -6.32 21.50
N VAL A 19 -1.35 -6.32 21.66
CA VAL A 19 -0.67 -6.67 22.92
C VAL A 19 -0.98 -5.65 24.01
N LEU A 20 -0.86 -4.36 23.71
CA LEU A 20 -1.26 -3.31 24.65
C LEU A 20 -2.76 -3.37 24.96
N GLY A 21 -3.58 -3.61 23.94
CA GLY A 21 -5.03 -3.79 24.10
C GLY A 21 -5.38 -4.92 25.06
N SER A 22 -4.67 -6.05 25.01
CA SER A 22 -4.99 -7.17 25.92
C SER A 22 -4.73 -6.86 27.38
N TYR A 23 -3.64 -6.16 27.69
CA TYR A 23 -3.33 -5.76 29.07
C TYR A 23 -4.26 -4.67 29.61
N VAL A 24 -4.74 -3.78 28.73
CA VAL A 24 -5.58 -2.64 29.15
C VAL A 24 -7.06 -3.02 29.24
N PHE A 25 -7.54 -3.94 28.39
CA PHE A 25 -8.98 -4.22 28.28
C PHE A 25 -9.43 -5.54 28.90
N PHE A 26 -8.59 -6.58 28.93
CA PHE A 26 -9.05 -7.94 29.24
C PHE A 26 -8.62 -8.47 30.62
N ASP A 27 -7.80 -7.74 31.37
CA ASP A 27 -7.33 -8.14 32.71
C ASP A 27 -8.20 -7.59 33.86
N PHE A 28 -9.36 -6.99 33.53
CA PHE A 28 -10.24 -6.32 34.48
C PHE A 28 -11.71 -6.73 34.29
N GLY A 29 -12.50 -6.71 35.38
CA GLY A 29 -13.94 -6.97 35.30
C GLY A 29 -14.72 -5.92 34.49
N ASP A 30 -15.90 -6.28 33.99
CA ASP A 30 -16.68 -5.55 32.97
C ASP A 30 -16.81 -4.03 33.18
N ASN A 31 -17.09 -3.58 34.42
CA ASN A 31 -17.22 -2.15 34.73
C ASN A 31 -15.89 -1.38 34.59
N LYS A 32 -14.76 -2.00 34.94
CA LYS A 32 -13.42 -1.41 34.77
C LYS A 32 -12.97 -1.45 33.31
N ALA A 33 -13.33 -2.51 32.58
CA ALA A 33 -13.06 -2.60 31.15
C ALA A 33 -13.74 -1.45 30.38
N LEU A 34 -15.01 -1.15 30.66
CA LEU A 34 -15.74 -0.01 30.08
C LEU A 34 -15.06 1.34 30.37
N GLN A 35 -14.60 1.55 31.60
CA GLN A 35 -13.90 2.78 31.97
C GLN A 35 -12.53 2.89 31.27
N ASN A 36 -11.79 1.79 31.14
CA ASN A 36 -10.51 1.75 30.43
C ASN A 36 -10.70 2.08 28.94
N VAL A 37 -11.77 1.57 28.31
CA VAL A 37 -12.14 1.93 26.94
C VAL A 37 -12.30 3.44 26.79
N GLN A 38 -13.05 4.11 27.67
CA GLN A 38 -13.23 5.56 27.59
C GLN A 38 -11.90 6.33 27.65
N TRP A 39 -11.01 5.99 28.59
CA TRP A 39 -9.71 6.66 28.71
C TRP A 39 -8.79 6.39 27.52
N VAL A 40 -8.81 5.19 26.94
CA VAL A 40 -8.03 4.88 25.72
C VAL A 40 -8.55 5.70 24.54
N TYR A 41 -9.88 5.77 24.35
CA TYR A 41 -10.45 6.58 23.28
C TYR A 41 -10.15 8.08 23.47
N LEU A 42 -10.19 8.59 24.70
CA LEU A 42 -9.78 9.96 24.99
C LEU A 42 -8.30 10.20 24.68
N ALA A 43 -7.42 9.27 25.05
CA ALA A 43 -5.99 9.37 24.74
C ALA A 43 -5.72 9.37 23.23
N ILE A 44 -6.41 8.49 22.47
CA ILE A 44 -6.35 8.47 21.01
C ILE A 44 -6.82 9.81 20.43
N ALA A 45 -7.94 10.36 20.92
CA ALA A 45 -8.45 11.65 20.46
C ALA A 45 -7.45 12.78 20.71
N CYS A 46 -6.89 12.89 21.92
CA CYS A 46 -5.86 13.88 22.25
C CYS A 46 -4.62 13.74 21.36
N PHE A 47 -4.15 12.51 21.13
CA PHE A 47 -3.02 12.25 20.23
C PHE A 47 -3.30 12.68 18.78
N VAL A 48 -4.51 12.40 18.27
CA VAL A 48 -4.94 12.85 16.94
C VAL A 48 -4.98 14.38 16.85
N PHE A 49 -5.46 15.08 17.88
CA PHE A 49 -5.44 16.54 17.92
C PHE A 49 -4.02 17.12 17.95
N ILE A 50 -3.10 16.50 18.70
CA ILE A 50 -1.69 16.91 18.73
C ILE A 50 -1.07 16.74 17.33
N LEU A 51 -1.33 15.61 16.65
CA LEU A 51 -0.86 15.40 15.28
C LEU A 51 -1.47 16.40 14.30
N ALA A 52 -2.77 16.69 14.41
CA ALA A 52 -3.43 17.69 13.58
C ALA A 52 -2.81 19.08 13.78
N PHE A 53 -2.51 19.46 15.02
CA PHE A 53 -1.84 20.72 15.33
C PHE A 53 -0.39 20.75 14.80
N ALA A 54 0.35 19.65 14.93
CA ALA A 54 1.69 19.53 14.36
C ALA A 54 1.67 19.68 12.83
N PHE A 55 0.69 19.08 12.14
CA PHE A 55 0.50 19.27 10.70
C PHE A 55 0.06 20.69 10.34
N PHE A 56 -0.76 21.33 11.17
CA PHE A 56 -1.14 22.73 10.99
C PHE A 56 0.06 23.69 11.07
N MET A 57 1.03 23.41 11.94
CA MET A 57 2.28 24.17 12.03
C MET A 57 3.29 23.83 10.93
N SER A 58 3.21 22.62 10.36
CA SER A 58 4.14 22.15 9.34
C SER A 58 3.83 22.78 7.99
N LYS A 59 4.77 23.55 7.44
CA LYS A 59 4.70 24.03 6.05
C LYS A 59 5.04 22.88 5.11
N ILE A 60 4.04 22.08 4.76
CA ILE A 60 4.19 21.04 3.74
C ILE A 60 4.06 21.72 2.36
N PRO A 61 5.12 21.76 1.54
CA PRO A 61 5.03 22.34 0.20
C PRO A 61 4.00 21.56 -0.62
N GLU A 62 3.10 22.29 -1.28
CA GLU A 62 2.11 21.67 -2.16
C GLU A 62 2.80 21.20 -3.44
N ILE A 63 2.66 19.91 -3.76
CA ILE A 63 3.11 19.37 -5.04
C ILE A 63 2.00 19.62 -6.06
N THR A 64 2.23 20.55 -6.98
CA THR A 64 1.27 20.90 -8.03
C THR A 64 1.23 19.81 -9.11
N ASP A 65 0.18 19.82 -9.92
CA ASP A 65 0.04 18.87 -11.03
C ASP A 65 1.14 19.09 -12.09
N ALA A 66 1.62 20.33 -12.22
CA ALA A 66 2.76 20.69 -13.06
C ALA A 66 4.08 20.09 -12.53
N ASP A 67 4.31 20.12 -11.21
CA ASP A 67 5.49 19.50 -10.60
C ASP A 67 5.51 17.98 -10.82
N MET A 68 4.35 17.32 -10.76
CA MET A 68 4.24 15.88 -11.03
C MET A 68 4.45 15.53 -12.51
N GLU A 69 3.99 16.39 -13.43
CA GLU A 69 4.22 16.23 -14.86
C GLU A 69 5.70 16.47 -15.21
N PHE A 70 6.34 17.48 -14.60
CA PHE A 70 7.77 17.72 -14.73
C PHE A 70 8.60 16.52 -14.25
N GLN A 71 8.34 16.00 -13.05
CA GLN A 71 9.03 14.81 -12.52
C GLN A 71 8.84 13.57 -13.39
N ALA A 72 7.66 13.42 -14.01
CA ALA A 72 7.40 12.32 -14.92
C ALA A 72 8.16 12.48 -16.25
N ASN A 73 8.34 13.70 -16.74
CA ASN A 73 9.10 13.99 -17.96
C ASN A 73 10.63 13.94 -17.74
N GLU A 74 11.12 14.31 -16.55
CA GLU A 74 12.53 14.14 -16.16
C GLU A 74 12.90 12.68 -15.92
N SER A 75 11.93 11.84 -15.55
CA SER A 75 12.18 10.40 -15.52
C SER A 75 12.43 9.90 -16.94
N ASN A 76 13.37 8.98 -17.14
CA ASN A 76 13.62 8.30 -18.43
C ASN A 76 12.43 7.41 -18.88
N ALA A 77 11.21 7.70 -18.42
CA ALA A 77 10.02 6.96 -18.73
C ALA A 77 9.46 7.35 -20.10
N PRO A 78 8.89 6.40 -20.86
CA PRO A 78 8.16 6.71 -22.08
C PRO A 78 7.08 7.77 -21.83
N ALA A 79 6.98 8.75 -22.73
CA ALA A 79 6.01 9.85 -22.63
C ALA A 79 4.56 9.34 -22.76
N VAL A 80 3.94 8.97 -21.64
CA VAL A 80 2.53 8.56 -21.55
C VAL A 80 1.66 9.65 -20.86
N SER A 81 2.28 10.72 -20.36
CA SER A 81 1.62 11.78 -19.56
C SER A 81 0.51 12.55 -20.32
N SER A 82 0.59 12.65 -21.65
CA SER A 82 -0.35 13.47 -22.43
C SER A 82 -1.73 12.83 -22.67
N LYS A 83 -1.92 11.53 -22.35
CA LYS A 83 -3.17 10.81 -22.62
C LYS A 83 -4.22 11.04 -21.51
N PRO A 84 -5.53 11.02 -21.84
CA PRO A 84 -6.60 11.03 -20.85
C PRO A 84 -6.48 9.90 -19.83
N LEU A 85 -6.93 10.12 -18.59
CA LEU A 85 -6.83 9.17 -17.47
C LEU A 85 -7.42 7.80 -17.81
N ILE A 86 -8.53 7.76 -18.56
CA ILE A 86 -9.20 6.52 -18.99
C ILE A 86 -8.28 5.64 -19.87
N LYS A 87 -7.32 6.23 -20.58
CA LYS A 87 -6.35 5.50 -21.41
C LYS A 87 -5.13 5.03 -20.62
N GLN A 88 -5.06 5.31 -19.31
CA GLN A 88 -4.01 4.80 -18.42
C GLN A 88 -4.37 3.37 -17.97
N TYR A 89 -4.41 2.40 -18.89
CA TYR A 89 -4.82 1.01 -18.59
C TYR A 89 -4.02 0.37 -17.45
N ARG A 90 -2.76 0.77 -17.27
CA ARG A 90 -1.90 0.31 -16.17
C ARG A 90 -2.44 0.70 -14.80
N LEU A 91 -3.03 1.90 -14.68
CA LEU A 91 -3.66 2.37 -13.46
C LEU A 91 -4.85 1.47 -13.11
N PHE A 92 -5.75 1.22 -14.04
CA PHE A 92 -6.92 0.37 -13.79
C PHE A 92 -6.52 -1.07 -13.48
N HIS A 93 -5.47 -1.60 -14.12
CA HIS A 93 -4.93 -2.91 -13.78
C HIS A 93 -4.35 -2.94 -12.36
N ALA A 94 -3.63 -1.89 -11.94
CA ALA A 94 -3.14 -1.75 -10.58
C ALA A 94 -4.27 -1.62 -9.55
N SER A 95 -5.33 -0.86 -9.85
CA SER A 95 -6.54 -0.76 -9.03
C SER A 95 -7.25 -2.10 -8.88
N PHE A 96 -7.39 -2.86 -9.97
CA PHE A 96 -7.97 -4.20 -9.94
C PHE A 96 -7.10 -5.19 -9.16
N ALA A 97 -5.78 -5.10 -9.31
CA ALA A 97 -4.83 -5.89 -8.51
C ALA A 97 -4.94 -5.54 -7.03
N GLN A 98 -5.07 -4.26 -6.69
CA GLN A 98 -5.27 -3.81 -5.31
C GLN A 98 -6.59 -4.34 -4.72
N PHE A 99 -7.66 -4.33 -5.52
CA PHE A 99 -8.95 -4.90 -5.13
C PHE A 99 -8.87 -6.40 -4.84
N SER A 100 -8.31 -7.14 -5.78
CA SER A 100 -8.19 -8.59 -5.66
C SER A 100 -7.27 -8.97 -4.50
N TYR A 101 -6.12 -8.30 -4.38
CA TYR A 101 -5.19 -8.49 -3.28
C TYR A 101 -5.85 -8.25 -1.92
N THR A 102 -6.54 -7.10 -1.74
CA THR A 102 -7.17 -6.77 -0.47
C THR A 102 -8.34 -7.73 -0.17
N ALA A 103 -9.05 -8.22 -1.19
CA ALA A 103 -10.04 -9.28 -1.00
C ALA A 103 -9.43 -10.56 -0.41
N SER A 104 -8.29 -11.03 -0.95
CA SER A 104 -7.55 -12.17 -0.38
C SER A 104 -7.10 -11.91 1.05
N GLN A 105 -6.46 -10.75 1.29
CA GLN A 105 -5.88 -10.40 2.57
C GLN A 105 -6.90 -10.40 3.70
N VAL A 106 -7.99 -9.67 3.48
CA VAL A 106 -9.02 -9.53 4.51
C VAL A 106 -9.76 -10.86 4.69
N ALA A 107 -10.00 -11.62 3.62
CA ALA A 107 -10.60 -12.94 3.73
C ALA A 107 -9.77 -13.92 4.59
N ILE A 108 -8.45 -14.02 4.34
CA ILE A 108 -7.55 -14.87 5.13
C ILE A 108 -7.56 -14.42 6.59
N ALA A 109 -7.41 -13.12 6.85
CA ALA A 109 -7.40 -12.60 8.22
C ALA A 109 -8.73 -12.83 8.96
N SER A 110 -9.86 -12.59 8.30
CA SER A 110 -11.20 -12.76 8.88
C SER A 110 -11.53 -14.22 9.21
N TYR A 111 -11.12 -15.16 8.35
CA TYR A 111 -11.42 -16.59 8.54
C TYR A 111 -10.28 -17.36 9.22
N PHE A 112 -9.19 -16.69 9.62
CA PHE A 112 -8.03 -17.35 10.22
C PHE A 112 -8.37 -18.11 11.50
N ILE A 113 -9.13 -17.49 12.40
CA ILE A 113 -9.52 -18.11 13.68
C ILE A 113 -10.39 -19.33 13.40
N ASN A 114 -11.40 -19.18 12.54
CA ASN A 114 -12.30 -20.28 12.17
C ASN A 114 -11.52 -21.44 11.52
N TYR A 115 -10.58 -21.11 10.63
CA TYR A 115 -9.66 -22.08 10.04
C TYR A 115 -8.84 -22.82 11.12
N ALA A 116 -8.26 -22.09 12.07
CA ALA A 116 -7.47 -22.69 13.14
C ALA A 116 -8.32 -23.61 14.04
N THR A 117 -9.55 -23.20 14.38
CA THR A 117 -10.46 -23.99 15.22
C THR A 117 -10.97 -25.24 14.51
N GLU A 118 -11.21 -25.18 13.19
CA GLU A 118 -11.77 -26.30 12.43
C GLU A 118 -10.70 -27.29 11.98
N THR A 119 -9.51 -26.81 11.61
CA THR A 119 -8.47 -27.67 11.02
C THR A 119 -7.52 -28.29 12.03
N ARG A 120 -7.46 -27.77 13.26
CA ARG A 120 -6.55 -28.25 14.30
C ARG A 120 -7.32 -28.64 15.57
N ALA A 121 -7.23 -29.92 15.93
CA ALA A 121 -7.85 -30.47 17.14
C ALA A 121 -7.43 -29.69 18.41
N ASN A 122 -8.37 -29.57 19.36
CA ASN A 122 -8.19 -28.89 20.64
C ASN A 122 -7.81 -27.40 20.54
N THR A 123 -8.23 -26.72 19.47
CA THR A 123 -8.00 -25.28 19.31
C THR A 123 -9.26 -24.50 19.70
N SER A 124 -9.20 -23.77 20.80
CA SER A 124 -10.25 -22.82 21.19
C SER A 124 -10.13 -21.52 20.39
N SER A 125 -11.19 -20.72 20.30
CA SER A 125 -11.14 -19.40 19.64
C SER A 125 -10.10 -18.47 20.28
N ALA A 126 -9.86 -18.59 21.59
CA ALA A 126 -8.81 -17.84 22.29
C ALA A 126 -7.42 -18.22 21.79
N LEU A 127 -7.13 -19.53 21.66
CA LEU A 127 -5.87 -20.01 21.10
C LEU A 127 -5.73 -19.66 19.60
N GLY A 128 -6.82 -19.75 18.83
CA GLY A 128 -6.87 -19.31 17.44
C GLY A 128 -6.55 -17.82 17.27
N SER A 129 -7.04 -16.97 18.18
CA SER A 129 -6.69 -15.54 18.23
C SER A 129 -5.20 -15.30 18.51
N GLN A 130 -4.60 -16.07 19.43
CA GLN A 130 -3.16 -16.02 19.67
C GLN A 130 -2.35 -16.43 18.43
N PHE A 131 -2.81 -17.44 17.67
CA PHE A 131 -2.17 -17.78 16.39
C PHE A 131 -2.32 -16.68 15.35
N LEU A 132 -3.49 -16.06 15.24
CA LEU A 132 -3.67 -14.90 14.36
C LEU A 132 -2.71 -13.76 14.73
N ALA A 133 -2.56 -13.44 16.03
CA ALA A 133 -1.61 -12.44 16.49
C ALA A 133 -0.16 -12.81 16.12
N GLY A 134 0.23 -14.08 16.26
CA GLY A 134 1.52 -14.58 15.81
C GLY A 134 1.71 -14.44 14.29
N ALA A 135 0.68 -14.75 13.50
CA ALA A 135 0.72 -14.62 12.04
C ALA A 135 0.82 -13.15 11.59
N GLN A 136 0.16 -12.22 12.29
CA GLN A 136 0.33 -10.77 12.10
C GLN A 136 1.75 -10.31 12.47
N GLY A 137 2.35 -10.91 13.51
CA GLY A 137 3.76 -10.70 13.83
C GLY A 137 4.70 -11.13 12.69
N VAL A 138 4.46 -12.30 12.12
CA VAL A 138 5.21 -12.80 10.96
C VAL A 138 4.99 -11.92 9.72
N PHE A 139 3.79 -11.43 9.49
CA PHE A 139 3.48 -10.44 8.45
C PHE A 139 4.32 -9.15 8.63
N ALA A 140 4.41 -8.63 9.86
CA ALA A 140 5.23 -7.44 10.15
C ALA A 140 6.71 -7.70 9.88
N ILE A 141 7.26 -8.84 10.34
CA ILE A 141 8.65 -9.25 10.08
C ILE A 141 8.90 -9.37 8.57
N GLY A 142 7.99 -10.02 7.84
CA GLY A 142 8.06 -10.16 6.38
C GLY A 142 8.14 -8.82 5.67
N ARG A 143 7.47 -7.80 6.21
CA ARG A 143 7.53 -6.44 5.66
C ARG A 143 8.92 -5.84 5.79
N PHE A 144 9.56 -5.96 6.95
CA PHE A 144 10.93 -5.46 7.17
C PHE A 144 11.94 -6.17 6.28
N ILE A 145 11.86 -7.50 6.20
CA ILE A 145 12.73 -8.30 5.34
C ILE A 145 12.51 -7.94 3.87
N GLY A 146 11.25 -7.80 3.44
CA GLY A 146 10.91 -7.42 2.08
C GLY A 146 11.41 -6.03 1.71
N VAL A 147 11.34 -5.04 2.61
CA VAL A 147 11.93 -3.72 2.41
C VAL A 147 13.45 -3.80 2.30
N GLY A 148 14.11 -4.60 3.14
CA GLY A 148 15.55 -4.86 3.05
C GLY A 148 15.94 -5.49 1.71
N LEU A 149 15.15 -6.45 1.22
CA LEU A 149 15.37 -7.09 -0.08
C LEU A 149 15.18 -6.10 -1.25
N MET A 150 14.21 -5.19 -1.15
CA MET A 150 13.99 -4.14 -2.16
C MET A 150 15.13 -3.12 -2.28
N HIS A 151 16.04 -3.04 -1.30
CA HIS A 151 17.25 -2.21 -1.42
C HIS A 151 18.26 -2.82 -2.40
N ARG A 152 18.25 -4.16 -2.57
CA ARG A 152 19.20 -4.90 -3.40
C ARG A 152 18.58 -5.35 -4.72
N VAL A 153 17.27 -5.57 -4.75
CA VAL A 153 16.53 -6.15 -5.87
C VAL A 153 15.40 -5.22 -6.30
N LYS A 154 15.16 -5.09 -7.60
CA LYS A 154 14.10 -4.25 -8.17
C LYS A 154 12.73 -4.60 -7.53
N PRO A 155 11.95 -3.63 -7.00
CA PRO A 155 10.71 -3.89 -6.26
C PRO A 155 9.69 -4.76 -6.99
N ARG A 156 9.61 -4.67 -8.33
CA ARG A 156 8.71 -5.51 -9.13
C ARG A 156 9.04 -7.01 -9.09
N ILE A 157 10.33 -7.36 -9.00
CA ILE A 157 10.79 -8.76 -8.96
C ILE A 157 10.46 -9.32 -7.59
N VAL A 158 10.78 -8.56 -6.53
CA VAL A 158 10.43 -8.93 -5.15
C VAL A 158 8.93 -9.15 -5.01
N PHE A 159 8.11 -8.23 -5.54
CA PHE A 159 6.66 -8.38 -5.58
C PHE A 159 6.20 -9.63 -6.32
N GLY A 160 6.76 -9.90 -7.51
CA GLY A 160 6.41 -11.10 -8.29
C GLY A 160 6.73 -12.40 -7.54
N ILE A 161 7.90 -12.48 -6.90
CA ILE A 161 8.29 -13.64 -6.09
C ILE A 161 7.36 -13.79 -4.90
N TYR A 162 7.15 -12.73 -4.13
CA TYR A 162 6.31 -12.77 -2.92
C TYR A 162 4.89 -13.20 -3.25
N LEU A 163 4.27 -12.60 -4.27
CA LEU A 163 2.91 -12.96 -4.67
C LEU A 163 2.82 -14.40 -5.21
N THR A 164 3.85 -14.87 -5.93
CA THR A 164 3.91 -16.28 -6.37
C THR A 164 3.97 -17.21 -5.16
N MET A 165 4.77 -16.87 -4.14
CA MET A 165 4.83 -17.64 -2.90
C MET A 165 3.51 -17.64 -2.15
N CYS A 166 2.75 -16.53 -2.14
CA CYS A 166 1.39 -16.53 -1.58
C CYS A 166 0.51 -17.61 -2.22
N ILE A 167 0.53 -17.73 -3.56
CA ILE A 167 -0.25 -18.75 -4.29
C ILE A 167 0.25 -20.17 -3.96
N VAL A 168 1.58 -20.36 -3.94
CA VAL A 168 2.21 -21.66 -3.65
C VAL A 168 1.89 -22.15 -2.23
N PHE A 169 1.82 -21.26 -1.24
CA PHE A 169 1.57 -21.64 0.16
C PHE A 169 0.10 -21.64 0.54
N VAL A 170 -0.76 -20.82 -0.09
CA VAL A 170 -2.21 -20.90 0.14
C VAL A 170 -2.80 -22.19 -0.44
N GLY A 171 -2.25 -22.73 -1.54
CA GLY A 171 -2.74 -23.98 -2.14
C GLY A 171 -2.73 -25.17 -1.16
N PRO A 172 -1.60 -25.50 -0.53
CA PRO A 172 -1.52 -26.53 0.50
C PRO A 172 -2.38 -26.24 1.73
N SER A 173 -2.63 -24.98 2.11
CA SER A 173 -3.51 -24.70 3.26
C SER A 173 -4.96 -25.15 3.02
N ILE A 174 -5.40 -25.27 1.77
CA ILE A 174 -6.72 -25.80 1.41
C ILE A 174 -6.86 -27.28 1.75
N THR A 175 -5.80 -28.07 1.53
CA THR A 175 -5.83 -29.55 1.65
C THR A 175 -5.25 -30.07 2.96
N GLN A 176 -4.21 -29.41 3.47
CA GLN A 176 -3.52 -29.82 4.68
C GLN A 176 -4.31 -29.38 5.92
N ARG A 177 -4.10 -30.08 7.03
CA ARG A 177 -4.78 -29.85 8.31
C ARG A 177 -3.77 -29.72 9.44
N GLY A 178 -4.25 -29.35 10.62
CA GLY A 178 -3.44 -29.17 11.83
C GLY A 178 -2.36 -28.11 11.67
N ASN A 179 -1.21 -28.36 12.30
CA ASN A 179 -0.08 -27.43 12.30
C ASN A 179 0.50 -27.19 10.90
N ILE A 180 0.40 -28.17 10.00
CA ILE A 180 0.90 -28.03 8.63
C ILE A 180 0.09 -26.97 7.90
N GLY A 181 -1.24 -27.11 7.82
CA GLY A 181 -2.11 -26.13 7.15
C GLY A 181 -1.98 -24.73 7.76
N MET A 182 -1.93 -24.64 9.09
CA MET A 182 -1.70 -23.37 9.80
C MET A 182 -0.34 -22.74 9.46
N SER A 183 0.74 -23.52 9.44
CA SER A 183 2.08 -23.02 9.09
C SER A 183 2.13 -22.48 7.66
N MET A 184 1.40 -23.08 6.72
CA MET A 184 1.30 -22.59 5.34
C MET A 184 0.60 -21.22 5.29
N LEU A 185 -0.42 -20.98 6.11
CA LEU A 185 -1.05 -19.65 6.22
C LEU A 185 -0.12 -18.62 6.84
N TYR A 186 0.69 -18.97 7.85
CA TYR A 186 1.71 -18.08 8.40
C TYR A 186 2.71 -17.65 7.33
N VAL A 187 3.20 -18.60 6.53
CA VAL A 187 4.12 -18.32 5.43
C VAL A 187 3.44 -17.49 4.35
N THR A 188 2.15 -17.73 4.07
CA THR A 188 1.37 -16.90 3.14
C THR A 188 1.32 -15.44 3.63
N MET A 189 1.00 -15.21 4.90
CA MET A 189 0.96 -13.86 5.49
C MET A 189 2.34 -13.19 5.51
N PHE A 190 3.43 -13.94 5.67
CA PHE A 190 4.78 -13.41 5.52
C PHE A 190 5.01 -12.78 4.13
N PHE A 191 4.69 -13.52 3.06
CA PHE A 191 4.87 -13.05 1.68
C PHE A 191 3.83 -12.02 1.26
N GLU A 192 2.67 -12.02 1.91
CA GLU A 192 1.65 -11.02 1.66
C GLU A 192 2.09 -9.60 2.07
N SER A 193 2.93 -9.51 3.11
CA SER A 193 3.34 -8.30 3.82
C SER A 193 3.65 -7.03 3.01
N ILE A 194 4.32 -7.16 1.86
CA ILE A 194 4.78 -6.04 1.01
C ILE A 194 3.90 -5.81 -0.22
N CYS A 195 2.93 -6.67 -0.49
CA CYS A 195 2.19 -6.66 -1.74
C CYS A 195 1.35 -5.39 -1.87
N PHE A 196 0.59 -5.01 -0.83
CA PHE A 196 -0.18 -3.75 -0.79
C PHE A 196 0.68 -2.51 -1.14
N PRO A 197 1.73 -2.16 -0.37
CA PRO A 197 2.52 -0.97 -0.65
C PRO A 197 3.21 -1.02 -2.01
N THR A 198 3.54 -2.22 -2.50
CA THR A 198 4.22 -2.37 -3.79
C THR A 198 3.26 -2.21 -4.96
N ILE A 199 2.02 -2.69 -4.87
CA ILE A 199 0.98 -2.43 -5.88
C ILE A 199 0.73 -0.93 -5.98
N VAL A 200 0.55 -0.25 -4.85
CA VAL A 200 0.37 1.21 -4.80
C VAL A 200 1.58 1.93 -5.41
N ALA A 201 2.80 1.58 -4.98
CA ALA A 201 4.01 2.22 -5.47
C ALA A 201 4.24 2.00 -6.97
N LEU A 202 3.98 0.80 -7.49
CA LEU A 202 4.14 0.50 -8.92
C LEU A 202 3.02 1.13 -9.76
N GLY A 203 1.78 1.12 -9.26
CA GLY A 203 0.61 1.63 -9.98
C GLY A 203 0.61 3.16 -10.14
N MET A 204 1.27 3.89 -9.26
CA MET A 204 1.41 5.35 -9.36
C MET A 204 2.56 5.81 -10.28
N ARG A 205 3.43 4.91 -10.74
CA ARG A 205 4.60 5.30 -11.57
C ARG A 205 4.17 5.75 -12.96
N GLY A 206 4.66 6.93 -13.36
CA GLY A 206 4.47 7.46 -14.71
C GLY A 206 3.06 7.98 -15.01
N LEU A 207 2.30 8.37 -13.99
CA LEU A 207 0.99 9.00 -14.15
C LEU A 207 1.07 10.52 -14.40
N GLY A 208 2.21 11.16 -14.10
CA GLY A 208 2.40 12.60 -14.27
C GLY A 208 1.32 13.40 -13.54
N ARG A 209 0.66 14.32 -14.24
CA ARG A 209 -0.42 15.16 -13.69
C ARG A 209 -1.59 14.34 -13.10
N HIS A 210 -1.78 13.10 -13.54
CA HIS A 210 -2.88 12.26 -13.07
C HIS A 210 -2.60 11.54 -11.75
N THR A 211 -1.41 11.70 -11.16
CA THR A 211 -0.97 10.93 -9.98
C THR A 211 -1.92 11.10 -8.78
N LYS A 212 -2.40 12.31 -8.49
CA LYS A 212 -3.37 12.57 -7.41
C LYS A 212 -4.69 11.82 -7.59
N ARG A 213 -5.23 11.83 -8.81
CA ARG A 213 -6.50 11.14 -9.12
C ARG A 213 -6.30 9.62 -9.21
N GLY A 214 -5.19 9.19 -9.80
CA GLY A 214 -4.86 7.77 -9.96
C GLY A 214 -4.61 7.06 -8.63
N SER A 215 -3.92 7.71 -7.68
CA SER A 215 -3.76 7.15 -6.34
C SER A 215 -5.11 6.90 -5.68
N GLY A 216 -6.07 7.81 -5.84
CA GLY A 216 -7.46 7.64 -5.39
C GLY A 216 -8.12 6.37 -5.95
N PHE A 217 -7.96 6.08 -7.25
CA PHE A 217 -8.49 4.85 -7.85
C PHE A 217 -7.82 3.58 -7.31
N ILE A 218 -6.52 3.61 -7.03
CA ILE A 218 -5.83 2.44 -6.47
C ILE A 218 -6.32 2.20 -5.03
N ILE A 219 -6.42 3.26 -4.23
CA ILE A 219 -6.89 3.17 -2.84
C ILE A 219 -8.38 2.80 -2.77
N ALA A 220 -9.21 3.23 -3.72
CA ALA A 220 -10.59 2.76 -3.83
C ALA A 220 -10.67 1.22 -3.98
N GLY A 221 -9.66 0.59 -4.59
CA GLY A 221 -9.55 -0.86 -4.68
C GLY A 221 -9.58 -1.57 -3.33
N VAL A 222 -9.21 -0.92 -2.22
CA VAL A 222 -9.26 -1.50 -0.86
C VAL A 222 -10.66 -2.00 -0.50
N MET A 223 -11.72 -1.52 -1.16
CA MET A 223 -13.08 -2.05 -1.01
C MET A 223 -13.21 -3.56 -1.27
N GLY A 224 -12.26 -4.19 -1.98
CA GLY A 224 -12.22 -5.64 -2.15
C GLY A 224 -12.20 -6.40 -0.83
N GLY A 225 -11.67 -5.79 0.24
CA GLY A 225 -11.71 -6.35 1.60
C GLY A 225 -13.12 -6.47 2.19
N ALA A 226 -14.10 -5.73 1.67
CA ALA A 226 -15.51 -5.92 2.03
C ALA A 226 -16.18 -7.04 1.23
N CYS A 227 -15.65 -7.37 0.04
CA CYS A 227 -16.21 -8.41 -0.85
C CYS A 227 -15.61 -9.80 -0.59
N GLY A 228 -14.31 -9.88 -0.28
CA GLY A 228 -13.59 -11.14 -0.07
C GLY A 228 -14.14 -12.00 1.08
N PRO A 229 -14.33 -11.45 2.30
CA PRO A 229 -14.80 -12.23 3.43
C PRO A 229 -16.21 -12.83 3.23
N PRO A 230 -17.23 -12.09 2.74
CA PRO A 230 -18.53 -12.70 2.47
C PRO A 230 -18.48 -13.86 1.45
N LEU A 231 -17.68 -13.73 0.39
CA LEU A 231 -17.48 -14.80 -0.58
C LEU A 231 -16.82 -16.04 0.04
N THR A 232 -15.82 -15.80 0.89
CA THR A 232 -15.13 -16.87 1.64
C THR A 232 -16.07 -17.52 2.63
N GLY A 233 -16.92 -16.74 3.30
CA GLY A 233 -17.95 -17.21 4.21
C GLY A 233 -18.96 -18.11 3.56
N ALA A 234 -19.49 -17.72 2.39
CA ALA A 234 -20.42 -18.54 1.64
C ALA A 234 -19.84 -19.94 1.32
N VAL A 235 -18.56 -20.01 0.96
CA VAL A 235 -17.88 -21.30 0.71
C VAL A 235 -17.60 -22.05 2.00
N ALA A 236 -17.25 -21.35 3.08
CA ALA A 236 -17.01 -21.94 4.39
C ALA A 236 -18.27 -22.60 4.95
N ASP A 237 -19.42 -21.94 4.84
CA ASP A 237 -20.71 -22.42 5.32
C ASP A 237 -21.20 -23.65 4.53
N MET A 238 -20.86 -23.75 3.25
CA MET A 238 -21.22 -24.90 2.39
C MET A 238 -20.30 -26.11 2.58
N HIS A 239 -19.04 -25.88 2.94
CA HIS A 239 -18.02 -26.93 2.98
C HIS A 239 -17.22 -26.90 4.28
N SER A 240 -16.11 -26.16 4.29
CA SER A 240 -15.21 -25.99 5.44
C SER A 240 -14.40 -24.71 5.24
N THR A 241 -13.94 -24.13 6.34
CA THR A 241 -13.07 -22.94 6.31
C THR A 241 -11.76 -23.19 5.58
N ALA A 242 -11.27 -24.43 5.56
CA ALA A 242 -10.09 -24.80 4.79
C ALA A 242 -10.34 -24.77 3.29
N LEU A 243 -11.46 -25.34 2.82
CA LEU A 243 -11.82 -25.29 1.41
C LEU A 243 -12.11 -23.84 0.97
N ALA A 244 -12.66 -23.02 1.86
CA ALA A 244 -12.91 -21.61 1.62
C ALA A 244 -11.65 -20.80 1.24
N MET A 245 -10.44 -21.27 1.61
CA MET A 245 -9.17 -20.65 1.19
C MET A 245 -8.93 -20.68 -0.33
N VAL A 246 -9.75 -21.43 -1.09
CA VAL A 246 -9.80 -21.35 -2.56
C VAL A 246 -10.19 -19.95 -3.05
N VAL A 247 -11.01 -19.21 -2.29
CA VAL A 247 -11.45 -17.86 -2.64
C VAL A 247 -10.28 -16.86 -2.58
N PRO A 248 -9.54 -16.73 -1.45
CA PRO A 248 -8.29 -15.98 -1.42
C PRO A 248 -7.28 -16.40 -2.49
N MET A 249 -7.16 -17.70 -2.79
CA MET A 249 -6.27 -18.19 -3.84
C MET A 249 -6.66 -17.66 -5.22
N ALA A 250 -7.95 -17.69 -5.57
CA ALA A 250 -8.45 -17.15 -6.85
C ALA A 250 -8.16 -15.64 -6.99
N PHE A 251 -8.34 -14.88 -5.91
CA PHE A 251 -8.02 -13.45 -5.88
C PHE A 251 -6.51 -13.17 -5.93
N PHE A 252 -5.67 -14.01 -5.32
CA PHE A 252 -4.21 -13.91 -5.50
C PHE A 252 -3.81 -14.19 -6.94
N ILE A 253 -4.41 -15.19 -7.61
CA ILE A 253 -4.18 -15.45 -9.04
C ILE A 253 -4.61 -14.24 -9.89
N ALA A 254 -5.75 -13.62 -9.59
CA ALA A 254 -6.19 -12.40 -10.28
C ALA A 254 -5.17 -11.25 -10.09
N THR A 255 -4.64 -11.07 -8.88
CA THR A 255 -3.57 -10.11 -8.57
C THR A 255 -2.28 -10.45 -9.30
N TRP A 256 -1.98 -11.75 -9.47
CA TRP A 256 -0.75 -12.24 -10.10
C TRP A 256 -0.65 -11.85 -11.57
N THR A 257 -1.77 -11.62 -12.25
CA THR A 257 -1.78 -11.04 -13.61
C THR A 257 -1.05 -9.70 -13.67
N TYR A 258 -1.17 -8.86 -12.63
CA TYR A 258 -0.47 -7.58 -12.54
C TYR A 258 1.01 -7.77 -12.24
N ALA A 259 1.35 -8.73 -11.36
CA ALA A 259 2.74 -9.09 -11.11
C ALA A 259 3.46 -9.58 -12.37
N LEU A 260 2.80 -10.41 -13.20
CA LEU A 260 3.33 -10.83 -14.49
C LEU A 260 3.50 -9.64 -15.45
N ALA A 261 2.49 -8.77 -15.54
CA ALA A 261 2.55 -7.59 -16.38
C ALA A 261 3.75 -6.70 -16.05
N VAL A 262 3.94 -6.35 -14.77
CA VAL A 262 5.06 -5.47 -14.35
C VAL A 262 6.44 -6.12 -14.49
N ASN A 263 6.54 -7.45 -14.54
CA ASN A 263 7.81 -8.15 -14.69
C ASN A 263 8.18 -8.47 -16.15
N PHE A 264 7.20 -8.82 -16.99
CA PHE A 264 7.46 -9.35 -18.33
C PHE A 264 7.04 -8.43 -19.47
N LEU A 265 6.03 -7.56 -19.30
CA LEU A 265 5.59 -6.66 -20.37
C LEU A 265 6.46 -5.39 -20.39
N PRO A 266 7.15 -5.07 -21.51
CA PRO A 266 8.01 -3.88 -21.60
C PRO A 266 7.25 -2.58 -21.24
N SER A 267 5.99 -2.47 -21.67
CA SER A 267 5.14 -1.30 -21.40
C SER A 267 4.87 -1.02 -19.92
N TYR A 268 4.95 -2.04 -19.06
CA TYR A 268 4.84 -1.90 -17.60
C TYR A 268 6.22 -1.87 -16.95
N ARG A 269 7.13 -2.74 -17.41
CA ARG A 269 8.48 -2.91 -16.85
C ARG A 269 9.31 -1.64 -16.97
N ASP A 270 9.38 -1.05 -18.15
CA ASP A 270 10.27 0.09 -18.43
C ASP A 270 9.81 1.33 -17.65
N MET A 271 8.50 1.48 -17.49
CA MET A 271 7.90 2.55 -16.70
C MET A 271 8.04 2.30 -15.20
N ALA A 272 8.06 1.05 -14.75
CA ALA A 272 8.41 0.74 -13.38
C ALA A 272 9.90 1.02 -13.10
N ASP A 273 10.80 0.72 -14.03
CA ASP A 273 12.24 0.88 -13.85
C ASP A 273 12.73 2.31 -13.95
N ALA A 274 12.18 3.11 -14.88
CA ALA A 274 12.59 4.50 -15.09
C ALA A 274 12.57 5.32 -13.79
N PHE A 275 11.57 5.10 -12.93
CA PHE A 275 11.41 5.78 -11.63
C PHE A 275 12.19 5.12 -10.47
N THR A 276 12.96 4.08 -10.75
CA THR A 276 13.84 3.42 -9.77
C THR A 276 15.29 3.89 -9.94
N GLU A 277 15.67 4.33 -11.15
CA GLU A 277 17.03 4.74 -11.52
C GLU A 277 17.25 6.27 -11.51
N THR A 278 16.18 7.05 -11.31
CA THR A 278 16.23 8.53 -11.31
C THR A 278 16.49 9.10 -9.90
N GLU A 279 17.53 9.95 -9.78
CA GLU A 279 17.88 10.75 -8.58
C GLU A 279 16.94 11.95 -8.34
N VAL A 280 15.68 11.86 -8.76
CA VAL A 280 14.73 12.97 -8.63
C VAL A 280 14.42 13.18 -7.13
N GLY A 281 14.94 14.28 -6.59
CA GLY A 281 14.86 14.68 -5.18
C GLY A 281 16.12 14.44 -4.33
N LEU A 282 17.26 14.06 -4.92
CA LEU A 282 18.58 13.99 -4.23
C LEU A 282 19.50 15.17 -4.56
N ARG A 283 19.36 15.77 -5.75
CA ARG A 283 19.95 17.09 -6.04
C ARG A 283 19.00 18.17 -5.57
N GLY A 284 19.45 18.97 -4.61
CA GLY A 284 18.73 20.17 -4.19
C GLY A 284 18.51 21.06 -5.41
N HIS A 285 17.25 21.35 -5.72
CA HIS A 285 16.88 22.37 -6.70
C HIS A 285 17.14 23.75 -6.07
N HIS A 286 18.40 24.14 -6.02
CA HIS A 286 18.78 25.55 -6.03
C HIS A 286 19.45 25.78 -7.38
N GLU A 287 19.01 26.85 -8.07
CA GLU A 287 19.36 27.23 -9.45
C GLU A 287 18.43 26.64 -10.50
N GLY A 288 17.47 27.47 -10.95
CA GLY A 288 16.67 27.18 -12.15
C GLY A 288 15.28 27.82 -12.22
N VAL A 289 14.68 28.23 -11.09
CA VAL A 289 13.29 28.76 -11.08
C VAL A 289 13.23 30.24 -10.63
N ALA A 290 14.37 30.92 -10.50
CA ALA A 290 14.43 32.29 -9.97
C ALA A 290 14.50 33.41 -11.02
N GLU A 291 14.51 33.15 -12.34
CA GLU A 291 14.72 34.21 -13.34
C GLU A 291 13.58 34.46 -14.36
N GLU A 292 12.45 33.77 -14.28
CA GLU A 292 11.29 34.10 -15.16
C GLU A 292 10.12 34.80 -14.43
N GLY A 293 10.28 35.13 -13.14
CA GLY A 293 9.21 35.70 -12.31
C GLY A 293 9.28 37.20 -12.01
N SER A 294 10.34 37.93 -12.42
CA SER A 294 10.61 39.27 -11.89
C SER A 294 10.94 40.36 -12.92
N LEU A 295 10.37 40.31 -14.12
CA LEU A 295 10.46 41.43 -15.07
C LEU A 295 9.05 41.85 -15.51
N GLY A 296 8.39 42.61 -14.66
CA GLY A 296 7.06 43.11 -14.97
C GLY A 296 6.49 44.12 -13.99
N TYR A 297 7.31 44.91 -13.31
CA TYR A 297 6.85 46.13 -12.62
C TYR A 297 8.06 46.98 -12.23
N GLU A 298 8.42 47.98 -13.04
CA GLU A 298 8.96 49.27 -12.56
C GLU A 298 9.14 50.26 -13.71
N ASP A 299 8.27 51.26 -13.68
CA ASP A 299 8.52 52.69 -13.90
C ASP A 299 9.64 53.11 -14.87
N LYS A 300 9.23 53.67 -16.01
CA LYS A 300 10.07 54.61 -16.78
C LYS A 300 9.27 55.87 -17.11
N GLY A 301 9.21 56.76 -16.12
CA GLY A 301 9.06 58.18 -16.37
C GLY A 301 10.32 58.79 -17.00
N VAL A 302 10.12 59.37 -18.18
CA VAL A 302 10.54 60.75 -18.52
C VAL A 302 11.98 60.98 -19.03
N LEU A 303 12.03 61.49 -20.29
CA LEU A 303 12.89 62.55 -20.87
C LEU A 303 14.00 62.24 -21.92
N THR A 304 13.65 62.62 -23.16
CA THR A 304 14.34 63.53 -24.13
C THR A 304 15.27 63.03 -25.25
N GLU A 305 15.14 63.79 -26.36
CA GLU A 305 15.95 63.99 -27.57
C GLU A 305 15.72 63.02 -28.74
N GLN A 306 14.91 63.39 -29.75
CA GLN A 306 15.05 64.39 -30.83
C GLN A 306 15.68 63.83 -32.13
N LYS A 307 14.87 63.91 -33.20
CA LYS A 307 15.20 63.99 -34.65
C LYS A 307 15.85 62.71 -35.25
N GLU A 308 15.50 62.27 -36.45
CA GLU A 308 15.39 63.03 -37.70
C GLU A 308 14.77 62.16 -38.83
N ASN A 309 13.91 62.78 -39.65
CA ASN A 309 13.61 62.60 -41.09
C ASN A 309 13.42 61.21 -41.75
N GLY A 310 12.36 61.10 -42.58
CA GLY A 310 12.27 59.99 -43.55
C GLY A 310 11.04 59.80 -44.44
N SER A 311 10.38 60.88 -44.89
CA SER A 311 9.36 60.95 -45.97
C SER A 311 7.92 60.50 -45.71
#